data_AF-X1PVK5-F1
#
_entry.id   AF-X1PVK5-F1
#
_cell.length_a   1.000
_cell.length_b   1.000
_cell.length_c   1.000
_cell.angle_alpha   90.00
_cell.angle_beta   90.00
_cell.angle_gamma   90.00
#
_symmetry.space_group_name_H-M   'P 1'
#
loop_
_entity.id
_entity.type
_entity.pdbx_description
1 polymer ?
#
loop_
_entity_poly.entity_id
_entity_poly.type
_entity_poly.pdbx_seq_one_letter_code
_entity_poly.pdbx_strand_id
1 'polypeptide(L)'
;DIDSAVKGIDAEVRAPIEGERPPIEEIASATVCLSCCRDHFSTISGALSEALRFARADGIASKEVQGRIGLALDEHNIMERVDLAPQAIAPLTGKEKELAVWSLKNSRELRHAIGEAKTVDDLEQAAALAAKLREEFMALYSEARQSYAEECVECEALTGLKEYLEQKRQK
;
A
#
# COMPACT_ATOMS: atom_id res chain seq x y z
N ASP A 1 16.44 -52.07 12.14
CA ASP A 1 15.54 -52.65 11.13
C ASP A 1 14.21 -51.92 11.08
N ILE A 2 14.20 -50.79 10.37
CA ILE A 2 12.98 -50.05 9.97
C ILE A 2 12.74 -50.34 8.48
N ASP A 3 12.94 -51.61 8.11
CA ASP A 3 13.22 -52.01 6.72
C ASP A 3 12.05 -52.79 6.09
N SER A 4 10.81 -52.43 6.42
CA SER A 4 9.64 -53.16 5.88
C SER A 4 8.40 -52.33 5.53
N ALA A 5 8.48 -51.00 5.44
CA ALA A 5 7.32 -50.16 5.15
C ALA A 5 7.42 -49.34 3.85
N VAL A 6 8.13 -49.82 2.83
CA VAL A 6 8.11 -49.22 1.49
C VAL A 6 7.76 -50.29 0.46
N LYS A 7 6.47 -50.58 0.32
CA LYS A 7 5.94 -51.30 -0.84
C LYS A 7 4.74 -50.54 -1.39
N GLY A 8 4.91 -50.03 -2.62
CA GLY A 8 3.83 -49.74 -3.54
C GLY A 8 3.40 -48.28 -3.64
N ILE A 9 4.24 -47.43 -4.23
CA ILE A 9 3.75 -46.26 -4.97
C ILE A 9 4.63 -46.10 -6.23
N ASP A 10 4.44 -46.98 -7.21
CA ASP A 10 4.84 -46.70 -8.58
C ASP A 10 3.76 -45.77 -9.19
N ALA A 11 3.82 -44.49 -8.83
CA ALA A 11 3.07 -43.46 -9.53
C ALA A 11 3.92 -43.03 -10.73
N GLU A 12 3.60 -43.58 -11.91
CA GLU A 12 4.08 -43.04 -13.18
C GLU A 12 3.76 -41.53 -13.24
N VAL A 13 4.81 -40.70 -13.10
CA VAL A 13 4.72 -39.27 -13.33
C VAL A 13 4.53 -39.07 -14.83
N ARG A 14 3.28 -39.04 -15.26
CA ARG A 14 2.92 -38.69 -16.64
C ARG A 14 3.31 -37.22 -16.85
N ALA A 15 4.21 -36.98 -17.81
CA ALA A 15 4.61 -35.64 -18.20
C ALA A 15 3.37 -34.79 -18.54
N PRO A 16 3.35 -33.47 -18.22
CA PRO A 16 2.22 -32.62 -18.53
C PRO A 16 1.98 -32.62 -20.04
N ILE A 17 0.73 -32.85 -20.44
CA ILE A 17 0.28 -32.84 -21.82
C ILE A 17 0.43 -31.40 -22.34
N GLU A 18 1.31 -31.17 -23.30
CA GLU A 18 1.38 -29.89 -24.02
C GLU A 18 0.06 -29.70 -24.78
N GLY A 19 -0.77 -28.74 -24.36
CA GLY A 19 -1.92 -28.33 -25.19
C GLY A 19 -3.14 -27.75 -24.47
N GLU A 20 -3.32 -27.98 -23.17
CA GLU A 20 -4.50 -27.47 -22.45
C GLU A 20 -4.10 -26.87 -21.11
N ARG A 21 -3.29 -25.80 -21.16
CA ARG A 21 -3.34 -24.84 -20.08
C ARG A 21 -4.59 -24.00 -20.36
N PRO A 22 -5.66 -24.06 -19.53
CA PRO A 22 -6.76 -23.10 -19.68
C PRO A 22 -6.15 -21.69 -19.72
N PRO A 23 -6.77 -20.73 -20.44
CA PRO A 23 -6.29 -19.36 -20.39
C PRO A 23 -6.12 -19.01 -18.92
N ILE A 24 -4.92 -18.57 -18.54
CA ILE A 24 -4.74 -17.95 -17.24
C ILE A 24 -5.66 -16.73 -17.35
N GLU A 25 -6.86 -16.82 -16.75
CA GLU A 25 -7.69 -15.66 -16.52
C GLU A 25 -6.77 -14.63 -15.89
N GLU A 26 -6.67 -13.48 -16.56
CA GLU A 26 -5.77 -12.40 -16.22
C GLU A 26 -5.93 -12.10 -14.74
N ILE A 27 -4.92 -12.47 -13.95
CA ILE A 27 -4.92 -12.34 -12.50
C ILE A 27 -5.24 -10.89 -12.20
N ALA A 28 -6.27 -10.68 -11.38
CA ALA A 28 -6.82 -9.39 -10.94
C ALA A 28 -5.83 -8.24 -11.14
N SER A 29 -6.19 -7.27 -11.98
CA SER A 29 -5.34 -6.10 -12.22
C SER A 29 -4.85 -5.59 -10.88
N ALA A 30 -3.53 -5.48 -10.72
CA ALA A 30 -2.97 -4.92 -9.51
C ALA A 30 -3.66 -3.56 -9.29
N THR A 31 -4.41 -3.42 -8.20
CA THR A 31 -5.15 -2.21 -7.90
C THR A 31 -4.36 -1.45 -6.84
N VAL A 32 -4.20 -0.15 -7.05
CA VAL A 32 -3.54 0.70 -6.05
C VAL A 32 -4.36 0.71 -4.77
N CYS A 33 -3.72 0.46 -3.63
CA CYS A 33 -4.37 0.58 -2.33
C CYS A 33 -4.09 1.97 -1.71
N LEU A 34 -4.89 2.98 -2.06
CA LEU A 34 -4.73 4.34 -1.50
C LEU A 34 -4.98 4.39 0.02
N SER A 35 -5.86 3.54 0.56
CA SER A 35 -6.00 3.40 2.02
C SER A 35 -4.75 2.81 2.67
N CYS A 36 -4.04 1.91 2.00
CA CYS A 36 -2.76 1.39 2.49
C CYS A 36 -1.71 2.50 2.47
N CYS A 37 -1.66 3.30 1.39
CA CYS A 37 -0.77 4.47 1.31
C CYS A 37 -0.98 5.45 2.48
N ARG A 38 -2.25 5.71 2.86
CA ARG A 38 -2.61 6.50 4.03
C ARG A 38 -1.96 5.98 5.32
N ASP A 39 -2.05 4.67 5.51
CA ASP A 39 -1.57 4.00 6.71
C ASP A 39 -0.03 3.97 6.73
N HIS A 40 0.61 3.73 5.58
CA HIS A 40 2.05 3.84 5.41
C HIS A 40 2.57 5.25 5.74
N PHE A 41 2.00 6.32 5.17
CA PHE A 41 2.39 7.69 5.50
C PHE A 41 2.21 8.01 6.99
N SER A 42 1.17 7.47 7.62
CA SER A 42 0.92 7.64 9.05
C SER A 42 1.98 6.93 9.89
N THR A 43 2.32 5.68 9.55
CA THR A 43 3.37 4.90 10.22
C THR A 43 4.74 5.55 10.05
N ILE A 44 5.10 5.96 8.83
CA ILE A 44 6.38 6.64 8.53
C ILE A 44 6.52 7.91 9.37
N SER A 45 5.50 8.78 9.34
CA SER A 45 5.50 10.03 10.11
C SER A 45 5.62 9.78 11.61
N GLY A 46 4.89 8.80 12.15
CA GLY A 46 4.97 8.42 13.56
C GLY A 46 6.34 7.84 13.95
N ALA A 47 6.89 6.95 13.12
CA ALA A 47 8.19 6.32 13.35
C ALA A 47 9.32 7.35 13.39
N LEU A 48 9.35 8.28 12.44
CA LEU A 48 10.36 9.34 12.38
C LEU A 48 10.22 10.38 13.50
N SER A 49 8.98 10.70 13.90
CA SER A 49 8.74 11.58 15.05
C SER A 49 9.31 10.98 16.34
N GLU A 50 9.09 9.68 16.57
CA GLU A 50 9.69 8.99 17.72
C GLU A 50 11.20 8.83 17.57
N ALA A 51 11.70 8.56 16.36
CA ALA A 51 13.13 8.52 16.09
C ALA A 51 13.80 9.84 16.48
N LEU A 52 13.22 10.98 16.09
CA LEU A 52 13.71 12.31 16.47
C LEU A 52 13.68 12.52 17.99
N ARG A 53 12.59 12.10 18.66
CA ARG A 53 12.47 12.21 20.13
C ARG A 53 13.62 11.49 20.85
N PHE A 54 13.96 10.28 20.43
CA PHE A 54 15.09 9.53 20.98
C PHE A 54 16.44 10.11 20.56
N ALA A 55 16.59 10.53 19.30
CA ALA A 55 17.85 11.04 18.77
C ALA A 55 18.35 12.30 19.51
N ARG A 56 17.44 13.12 20.04
CA ARG A 56 17.78 14.29 20.87
C ARG A 56 18.46 13.92 22.20
N ALA A 57 18.23 12.72 22.72
CA ALA A 57 18.84 12.24 23.96
C ALA A 57 20.01 11.29 23.71
N ASP A 58 19.80 10.31 22.83
CA ASP A 58 20.68 9.14 22.66
C ASP A 58 21.54 9.22 21.39
N GLY A 59 21.32 10.24 20.57
CA GLY A 59 21.97 10.41 19.28
C GLY A 59 21.38 9.55 18.18
N ILE A 60 21.65 9.95 16.92
CA ILE A 60 21.08 9.31 15.73
C ILE A 60 21.58 7.87 15.52
N ALA A 61 22.78 7.54 15.97
CA ALA A 61 23.37 6.21 15.81
C ALA A 61 22.87 5.18 16.85
N SER A 62 22.01 5.58 17.79
CA SER A 62 21.45 4.66 18.78
C SER A 62 20.60 3.57 18.11
N LYS A 63 20.57 2.37 18.70
CA LYS A 63 19.83 1.24 18.14
C LYS A 63 18.33 1.53 17.99
N GLU A 64 17.76 2.25 18.96
CA GLU A 64 16.34 2.62 18.94
C GLU A 64 16.03 3.56 17.76
N VAL A 65 16.86 4.58 17.54
CA VAL A 65 16.70 5.52 16.42
C VAL A 65 16.87 4.81 15.09
N GLN A 66 17.93 4.01 14.95
CA GLN A 66 18.19 3.25 13.73
C GLN A 66 17.07 2.24 13.43
N GLY A 67 16.51 1.59 14.46
CA GLY A 67 15.37 0.68 14.30
C GLY A 67 14.13 1.38 13.75
N ARG A 68 13.85 2.61 14.21
CA ARG A 68 12.72 3.41 13.72
C ARG A 68 12.92 3.97 12.33
N ILE A 69 14.14 4.40 12.01
CA ILE A 69 14.52 4.78 10.65
C ILE A 69 14.35 3.57 9.71
N GLY A 70 14.81 2.38 10.13
CA GLY A 70 14.62 1.13 9.39
C GLY A 70 13.15 0.84 9.11
N LEU A 71 12.29 0.93 10.14
CA LEU A 71 10.84 0.77 9.98
C LEU A 71 10.27 1.75 8.94
N ALA A 72 10.61 3.04 9.02
CA ALA A 72 10.14 4.03 8.06
C ALA A 72 10.56 3.70 6.61
N LEU A 73 11.80 3.23 6.42
CA LEU A 73 12.31 2.81 5.11
C LEU A 73 11.60 1.56 4.57
N ASP A 74 11.28 0.60 5.44
CA ASP A 74 10.54 -0.62 5.06
C ASP A 74 9.11 -0.30 4.63
N GLU A 75 8.42 0.59 5.36
CA GLU A 75 7.09 1.07 4.98
C GLU A 75 7.10 1.77 3.62
N HIS A 76 8.11 2.61 3.33
CA HIS A 76 8.28 3.17 1.99
C HIS A 76 8.49 2.09 0.92
N ASN A 77 9.31 1.08 1.20
CA ASN A 77 9.59 0.01 0.23
C ASN A 77 8.32 -0.81 -0.09
N ILE A 78 7.49 -1.09 0.92
CA ILE A 78 6.21 -1.76 0.74
C ILE A 78 5.29 -0.88 -0.11
N MET A 79 5.08 0.37 0.31
CA MET A 79 4.19 1.30 -0.36
C MET A 79 4.57 1.50 -1.84
N GLU A 80 5.86 1.71 -2.13
CA GLU A 80 6.31 1.97 -3.51
C GLU A 80 6.28 0.75 -4.43
N ARG A 81 6.51 -0.46 -3.89
CA ARG A 81 6.66 -1.68 -4.70
C ARG A 81 5.39 -2.51 -4.79
N VAL A 82 4.52 -2.41 -3.79
CA VAL A 82 3.29 -3.17 -3.68
C VAL A 82 2.11 -2.27 -4.04
N ASP A 83 1.86 -1.23 -3.24
CA ASP A 83 0.63 -0.43 -3.38
C ASP A 83 0.68 0.54 -4.56
N LEU A 84 1.86 1.08 -4.87
CA LEU A 84 2.08 2.08 -5.91
C LEU A 84 2.88 1.54 -7.09
N ALA A 85 2.82 0.22 -7.32
CA ALA A 85 3.54 -0.40 -8.41
C ALA A 85 3.10 0.20 -9.77
N PRO A 86 4.00 0.45 -10.73
CA PRO A 86 3.66 1.14 -11.99
C PRO A 86 2.51 0.50 -12.75
N GLN A 87 2.46 -0.84 -12.78
CA GLN A 87 1.39 -1.62 -13.41
C GLN A 87 0.03 -1.41 -12.73
N ALA A 88 0.02 -1.07 -11.44
CA ALA A 88 -1.20 -0.77 -10.70
C ALA A 88 -1.68 0.67 -10.92
N ILE A 89 -0.74 1.61 -11.08
CA ILE A 89 -1.06 3.02 -11.35
C ILE A 89 -1.53 3.24 -12.79
N ALA A 90 -0.96 2.50 -13.76
CA ALA A 90 -1.25 2.66 -15.19
C ALA A 90 -2.76 2.70 -15.53
N PRO A 91 -3.60 1.76 -15.04
CA PRO A 91 -5.03 1.73 -15.34
C PRO A 91 -5.86 2.80 -14.60
N LEU A 92 -5.33 3.45 -13.56
CA LEU A 92 -6.08 4.49 -12.84
C LEU A 92 -6.38 5.70 -13.72
N THR A 93 -7.46 6.41 -13.41
CA THR A 93 -7.85 7.68 -14.03
C THR A 93 -8.27 8.70 -12.97
N GLY A 94 -8.51 9.94 -13.39
CA GLY A 94 -9.04 10.99 -12.50
C GLY A 94 -8.18 11.26 -11.25
N LYS A 95 -8.87 11.59 -10.15
CA LYS A 95 -8.24 11.99 -8.88
C LYS A 95 -7.44 10.89 -8.20
N GLU A 96 -7.84 9.63 -8.37
CA GLU A 96 -7.04 8.50 -7.85
C GLU A 96 -5.69 8.39 -8.54
N LYS A 97 -5.63 8.55 -9.86
CA LYS A 97 -4.36 8.51 -10.59
C LYS A 97 -3.46 9.66 -10.15
N GLU A 98 -4.01 10.86 -10.03
CA GLU A 98 -3.29 12.05 -9.55
C GLU A 98 -2.69 11.80 -8.16
N LEU A 99 -3.49 11.29 -7.23
CA LEU A 99 -3.04 10.98 -5.87
C LEU A 99 -2.01 9.85 -5.85
N ALA A 100 -2.19 8.78 -6.62
CA ALA A 100 -1.24 7.67 -6.68
C ALA A 100 0.13 8.12 -7.21
N VAL A 101 0.14 8.91 -8.30
CA VAL A 101 1.37 9.47 -8.88
C VAL A 101 2.05 10.44 -7.91
N TRP A 102 1.27 11.30 -7.27
CA TRP A 102 1.76 12.21 -6.22
C TRP A 102 2.40 11.43 -5.08
N SER A 103 1.73 10.38 -4.59
CA SER A 103 2.20 9.55 -3.47
C SER A 103 3.50 8.86 -3.81
N LEU A 104 3.63 8.29 -5.01
CA LEU A 104 4.85 7.59 -5.44
C LEU A 104 6.04 8.54 -5.53
N LYS A 105 5.83 9.74 -6.08
CA LYS A 105 6.88 10.76 -6.19
C LYS A 105 7.36 11.20 -4.80
N ASN A 106 6.44 11.64 -3.95
CA ASN A 106 6.78 12.20 -2.64
C ASN A 106 7.30 11.13 -1.68
N SER A 107 6.83 9.89 -1.80
CA SER A 107 7.40 8.74 -1.09
C SER A 107 8.89 8.60 -1.38
N ARG A 108 9.29 8.65 -2.65
CA ARG A 108 10.70 8.51 -3.06
C ARG A 108 11.55 9.65 -2.53
N GLU A 109 11.07 10.88 -2.66
CA GLU A 109 11.75 12.08 -2.14
C GLU A 109 12.00 11.96 -0.63
N LEU A 110 10.99 11.56 0.14
CA LEU A 110 11.13 11.35 1.57
C LEU A 110 12.05 10.17 1.90
N ARG A 111 11.94 9.04 1.18
CA ARG A 111 12.83 7.89 1.37
C ARG A 111 14.30 8.27 1.13
N HIS A 112 14.58 9.10 0.14
CA HIS A 112 15.92 9.66 -0.09
C HIS A 112 16.38 10.54 1.08
N ALA A 113 15.54 11.47 1.54
CA ALA A 113 15.85 12.33 2.68
C ALA A 113 16.17 11.52 3.96
N ILE A 114 15.40 10.46 4.24
CA ILE A 114 15.66 9.55 5.36
C ILE A 114 16.97 8.80 5.17
N GLY A 115 17.20 8.23 3.98
CA GLY A 115 18.39 7.43 3.68
C GLY A 115 19.70 8.22 3.71
N GLU A 116 19.64 9.53 3.49
CA GLU A 116 20.79 10.44 3.53
C GLU A 116 21.03 11.10 4.89
N ALA A 117 20.10 10.94 5.85
CA ALA A 117 20.18 11.59 7.16
C ALA A 117 21.36 11.07 7.99
N LYS A 118 22.24 11.98 8.41
CA LYS A 118 23.46 11.67 9.19
C LYS A 118 23.50 12.37 10.54
N THR A 119 22.72 13.43 10.70
CA THR A 119 22.67 14.26 11.89
C THR A 119 21.25 14.33 12.45
N VAL A 120 21.13 14.77 13.70
CA VAL A 120 19.82 15.00 14.34
C VAL A 120 19.01 16.03 13.54
N ASP A 121 19.67 17.04 12.99
CA ASP A 121 19.04 18.08 12.17
C ASP A 121 18.51 17.50 10.84
N ASP A 122 19.24 16.59 10.20
CA ASP A 122 18.75 15.90 8.99
C ASP A 122 17.50 15.06 9.32
N LEU A 123 17.53 14.36 10.46
CA LEU A 123 16.39 13.56 10.93
C LEU A 123 15.19 14.45 11.27
N GLU A 124 15.42 15.63 11.83
CA GLU A 124 14.36 16.62 12.08
C GLU A 124 13.73 17.12 10.79
N GLN A 125 14.53 17.42 9.77
CA GLN A 125 14.04 17.79 8.44
C GLN A 125 13.23 16.65 7.80
N ALA A 126 13.71 15.42 7.89
CA ALA A 126 13.00 14.25 7.37
C ALA A 126 11.67 14.01 8.11
N ALA A 127 11.65 14.15 9.45
CA ALA A 127 10.43 14.01 10.25
C ALA A 127 9.41 15.12 9.94
N ALA A 128 9.87 16.37 9.77
CA ALA A 128 9.02 17.49 9.38
C ALA A 128 8.43 17.29 7.97
N LEU A 129 9.25 16.83 7.01
CA LEU A 129 8.79 16.48 5.67
C LEU A 129 7.74 15.35 5.72
N ALA A 130 7.97 14.31 6.51
CA ALA A 130 7.03 13.20 6.67
C ALA A 130 5.68 13.65 7.24
N ALA A 131 5.70 14.51 8.26
CA ALA A 131 4.48 15.09 8.83
C ALA A 131 3.70 15.92 7.79
N LYS A 132 4.40 16.79 7.06
CA LYS A 132 3.82 17.58 5.98
C LYS A 132 3.20 16.70 4.89
N LEU A 133 3.94 15.71 4.39
CA LEU A 133 3.45 14.82 3.34
C LEU A 133 2.24 14.00 3.80
N ARG A 134 2.21 13.55 5.07
CA ARG A 134 1.03 12.88 5.62
C ARG A 134 -0.20 13.80 5.59
N GLU A 135 -0.05 15.05 6.00
CA GLU A 135 -1.16 16.03 5.98
C GLU A 135 -1.65 16.32 4.56
N GLU A 136 -0.73 16.57 3.63
CA GLU A 136 -1.05 16.79 2.22
C GLU A 136 -1.73 15.56 1.61
N PHE A 137 -1.24 14.34 1.90
CA PHE A 137 -1.87 13.10 1.48
C PHE A 137 -3.31 13.01 2.00
N MET A 138 -3.55 13.28 3.28
CA MET A 138 -4.88 13.19 3.88
C MET A 138 -5.87 14.16 3.22
N ALA A 139 -5.43 15.37 2.89
CA ALA A 139 -6.23 16.35 2.18
C ALA A 139 -6.62 15.84 0.78
N LEU A 140 -5.63 15.44 -0.02
CA LEU A 140 -5.84 14.90 -1.38
C LEU A 140 -6.66 13.60 -1.37
N TYR A 141 -6.46 12.75 -0.37
CA TYR A 141 -7.22 11.52 -0.19
C TYR A 141 -8.69 11.80 0.14
N SER A 142 -8.97 12.84 0.93
CA SER A 142 -10.34 13.29 1.17
C SER A 142 -11.00 13.80 -0.12
N GLU A 143 -10.29 14.60 -0.92
CA GLU A 143 -10.79 15.09 -2.21
C GLU A 143 -11.05 13.95 -3.20
N ALA A 144 -10.11 13.00 -3.33
CA ALA A 144 -10.27 11.81 -4.17
C ALA A 144 -11.44 10.94 -3.69
N ARG A 145 -11.71 10.86 -2.37
CA ARG A 145 -12.90 10.17 -1.85
C ARG A 145 -14.20 10.91 -2.17
N GLN A 146 -14.19 12.24 -2.19
CA GLN A 146 -15.36 13.04 -2.51
C GLN A 146 -15.72 12.96 -3.99
N SER A 147 -14.75 12.84 -4.90
CA SER A 147 -15.04 12.67 -6.33
C SER A 147 -15.88 11.42 -6.61
N TYR A 148 -15.72 10.33 -5.84
CA TYR A 148 -16.62 9.17 -5.92
C TYR A 148 -18.07 9.48 -5.58
N ALA A 149 -18.31 10.43 -4.66
CA ALA A 149 -19.66 10.82 -4.27
C ALA A 149 -20.32 11.71 -5.34
N GLU A 150 -19.53 12.53 -6.05
CA GLU A 150 -20.03 13.42 -7.11
C GLU A 150 -20.18 12.72 -8.46
N GLU A 151 -19.32 11.74 -8.78
CA GLU A 151 -19.41 10.92 -9.99
C GLU A 151 -20.42 9.76 -9.86
N CYS A 152 -21.03 9.58 -8.67
CA CYS A 152 -22.10 8.61 -8.47
C CYS A 152 -23.41 9.10 -9.11
N VAL A 153 -23.48 8.97 -10.44
CA VAL A 153 -24.75 8.91 -11.17
C VAL A 153 -25.51 7.70 -10.62
N GLU A 154 -26.79 7.83 -10.24
CA GLU A 154 -27.57 6.72 -9.64
C GLU A 154 -27.28 5.39 -10.35
N CYS A 155 -26.58 4.50 -9.65
CA CYS A 155 -26.30 3.17 -10.18
C CYS A 155 -27.65 2.46 -10.37
N GLU A 156 -27.90 1.86 -11.53
CA GLU A 156 -29.12 1.08 -11.77
C GLU A 156 -29.34 -0.02 -10.71
N ALA A 157 -28.25 -0.54 -10.13
CA ALA A 157 -28.31 -1.49 -9.01
C ALA A 157 -28.83 -0.85 -7.69
N LEU A 158 -28.57 0.44 -7.47
CA LEU A 158 -29.13 1.21 -6.36
C LEU A 158 -30.63 1.45 -6.56
N THR A 159 -31.06 1.69 -7.80
CA THR A 159 -32.47 1.79 -8.17
C THR A 159 -33.20 0.48 -7.93
N GLY A 160 -32.64 -0.65 -8.41
CA GLY A 160 -33.19 -1.98 -8.16
C GLY A 160 -33.23 -2.36 -6.67
N LEU A 161 -32.24 -1.93 -5.88
CA LEU A 161 -32.25 -2.13 -4.43
C LEU A 161 -33.33 -1.30 -3.72
N LYS A 162 -33.53 -0.03 -4.12
CA LYS A 162 -34.60 0.83 -3.61
C LYS A 162 -35.97 0.22 -3.90
N GLU A 163 -36.20 -0.22 -5.13
CA GLU A 163 -37.45 -0.87 -5.55
C GLU A 163 -37.71 -2.16 -4.77
N TYR A 164 -36.68 -3.01 -4.57
CA TYR A 164 -36.79 -4.22 -3.76
C TYR A 164 -37.18 -3.93 -2.31
N LEU A 165 -36.57 -2.91 -1.69
CA LEU A 165 -36.85 -2.52 -0.31
C LEU A 165 -38.26 -1.91 -0.15
N GLU A 166 -38.73 -1.14 -1.13
CA GLU A 166 -40.09 -0.60 -1.14
C GLU A 166 -41.14 -1.71 -1.27
N GLN A 167 -40.93 -2.67 -2.18
CA GLN A 167 -41.82 -3.84 -2.30
C GLN A 167 -41.88 -4.66 -1.01
N LYS A 168 -40.78 -4.76 -0.27
CA LYS A 168 -40.74 -5.45 1.02
C LYS A 168 -41.45 -4.70 2.15
N ARG A 169 -41.58 -3.37 2.05
CA ARG A 169 -42.31 -2.53 3.02
C ARG A 169 -43.81 -2.54 2.81
N GLN A 170 -44.27 -2.92 1.62
CA GLN A 170 -45.70 -2.99 1.27
C GLN A 170 -46.32 -4.40 1.48
N LYS A 171 -45.52 -5.39 1.87
CA LYS A 171 -45.96 -6.71 2.33
C LYS A 171 -45.90 -6.79 3.85
#